data_AF-A0A2V7LK19-F1
#
_entry.id   AF-A0A2V7LK19-F1
#
_cell.length_a   1.000
_cell.length_b   1.000
_cell.length_c   1.000
_cell.angle_alpha   90.00
_cell.angle_beta   90.00
_cell.angle_gamma   90.00
#
_symmetry.space_group_name_H-M   'P 1'
#
loop_
_entity.id
_entity.type
_entity.pdbx_description
1 polymer ?
#
loop_
_entity_poly.entity_id
_entity_poly.type
_entity_poly.pdbx_seq_one_letter_code
_entity_poly.pdbx_strand_id
1 'polypeptide(L)'
;MSWLVSVAAACSSSEAWSQESFAALLAKDSLSFSLPKGFAALAVVVNPDVQYQFAITSSVAKAEIRYAIFPSSNNAQFAEMFLQTICLNVSGGKTCNIRPFPQPAVRTEFGADGGFTSMTALESHFGKGYKYCMANLIHKNDVADVVTFFLFDDMKVLQSLIAQEDVFHALRFK
;
A
#
# COMPACT_ATOMS: atom_id res chain seq x y z
N MET A 1 36.84 -7.01 4.39
CA MET A 1 35.67 -6.11 4.41
C MET A 1 34.83 -6.42 3.19
N SER A 2 33.52 -6.67 3.20
CA SER A 2 32.48 -6.78 4.21
C SER A 2 31.43 -7.73 3.59
N TRP A 3 30.90 -8.67 4.37
CA TRP A 3 29.89 -9.64 3.92
C TRP A 3 28.57 -8.92 3.60
N LEU A 4 28.03 -9.15 2.40
CA LEU A 4 26.63 -8.80 2.08
C LEU A 4 25.72 -9.92 2.59
N VAL A 5 24.89 -9.59 3.57
CA VAL A 5 23.83 -10.48 4.05
C VAL A 5 22.66 -10.37 3.07
N SER A 6 22.47 -11.43 2.28
CA SER A 6 21.27 -11.64 1.47
C SER A 6 20.07 -11.89 2.38
N VAL A 7 19.03 -11.05 2.30
CA VAL A 7 17.72 -11.36 2.90
C VAL A 7 16.85 -11.98 1.83
N ALA A 8 16.96 -13.30 1.67
CA ALA A 8 15.98 -14.09 0.94
C ALA A 8 14.93 -14.58 1.94
N ALA A 9 13.84 -13.82 2.11
CA ALA A 9 12.64 -14.32 2.74
C ALA A 9 11.71 -14.86 1.64
N ALA A 10 11.94 -16.11 1.23
CA ALA A 10 11.01 -16.84 0.37
C ALA A 10 9.84 -17.34 1.22
N CYS A 11 8.72 -16.62 1.23
CA CYS A 11 7.43 -17.16 1.67
C CYS A 11 6.80 -17.88 0.47
N SER A 12 6.76 -19.20 0.51
CA SER A 12 6.06 -20.03 -0.46
C SER A 12 4.54 -19.95 -0.23
N SER A 13 3.79 -19.48 -1.22
CA SER A 13 2.34 -19.65 -1.29
C SER A 13 1.96 -20.57 -2.44
N SER A 14 1.07 -21.52 -2.16
CA SER A 14 0.51 -22.50 -3.08
C SER A 14 -0.27 -21.84 -4.23
N GLU A 15 -0.19 -22.45 -5.41
CA GLU A 15 -0.75 -22.02 -6.69
C GLU A 15 -2.25 -21.67 -6.62
N ALA A 16 -2.53 -20.37 -6.66
CA ALA A 16 -3.79 -19.77 -7.09
C ALA A 16 -3.38 -18.55 -7.93
N TRP A 17 -3.82 -18.47 -9.20
CA TRP A 17 -3.55 -17.39 -10.16
C TRP A 17 -2.26 -16.63 -9.87
N SER A 18 -1.10 -17.10 -10.34
CA SER A 18 0.21 -16.62 -9.84
C SER A 18 0.37 -15.10 -10.00
N GLN A 19 -0.03 -14.36 -8.97
CA GLN A 19 0.18 -12.94 -8.88
C GLN A 19 1.69 -12.74 -8.84
N GLU A 20 2.21 -11.84 -9.69
CA GLU A 20 3.64 -11.50 -9.66
C GLU A 20 4.04 -11.16 -8.22
N SER A 21 5.16 -11.72 -7.76
CA SER A 21 5.62 -11.47 -6.38
C SER A 21 5.92 -9.99 -6.18
N PHE A 22 5.81 -9.51 -4.94
CA PHE A 22 6.11 -8.11 -4.62
C PHE A 22 7.50 -7.71 -5.12
N ALA A 23 8.53 -8.53 -4.90
CA ALA A 23 9.89 -8.24 -5.36
C ALA A 23 10.01 -8.18 -6.90
N ALA A 24 9.26 -9.01 -7.64
CA ALA A 24 9.24 -8.96 -9.09
C ALA A 24 8.61 -7.66 -9.61
N LEU A 25 7.47 -7.26 -9.03
CA LEU A 25 6.81 -5.99 -9.35
C LEU A 25 7.68 -4.79 -9.00
N LEU A 26 8.38 -4.82 -7.86
CA LEU A 26 9.31 -3.74 -7.50
C LEU A 26 10.41 -3.55 -8.55
N ALA A 27 10.96 -4.66 -9.06
CA ALA A 27 12.01 -4.62 -10.08
C ALA A 27 11.46 -4.16 -11.44
N LYS A 28 10.30 -4.68 -11.84
CA LYS A 28 9.63 -4.38 -13.11
C LYS A 28 9.23 -2.91 -13.21
N ASP A 29 8.62 -2.38 -12.15
CA ASP A 29 7.99 -1.06 -12.16
C ASP A 29 8.90 0.04 -11.58
N SER A 30 10.20 -0.25 -11.44
CA SER A 30 11.21 0.67 -10.90
C SER A 30 10.83 1.27 -9.55
N LEU A 31 10.28 0.46 -8.66
CA LEU A 31 9.93 0.85 -7.30
C LEU A 31 11.08 0.57 -6.32
N SER A 32 11.09 1.32 -5.22
CA SER A 32 11.95 1.12 -4.07
C SER A 32 11.09 0.83 -2.85
N PHE A 33 11.44 -0.22 -2.11
CA PHE A 33 10.83 -0.55 -0.82
C PHE A 33 11.89 -0.63 0.28
N SER A 34 11.61 -0.05 1.44
CA SER A 34 12.38 -0.25 2.67
C SER A 34 11.46 -0.72 3.78
N LEU A 35 11.77 -1.86 4.40
CA LEU A 35 11.03 -2.32 5.59
C LEU A 35 11.30 -1.34 6.74
N PRO A 36 10.28 -0.64 7.28
CA PRO A 36 10.50 0.34 8.33
C PRO A 36 10.92 -0.35 9.64
N LYS A 37 11.66 0.37 10.49
CA LYS A 37 12.06 -0.19 11.80
C LYS A 37 10.82 -0.44 12.68
N GLY A 38 10.85 -1.54 13.44
CA GLY A 38 9.72 -1.92 14.29
C GLY A 38 8.54 -2.53 13.53
N PHE A 39 8.76 -2.95 12.28
CA PHE A 39 7.79 -3.72 11.50
C PHE A 39 8.33 -5.10 11.15
N ALA A 40 7.42 -6.06 11.03
CA ALA A 40 7.71 -7.41 10.56
C ALA A 40 6.75 -7.79 9.44
N ALA A 41 7.23 -8.56 8.46
CA ALA A 41 6.41 -9.07 7.37
C ALA A 41 5.34 -10.05 7.87
N LEU A 42 4.17 -10.00 7.25
CA LEU A 42 3.08 -10.95 7.44
C LEU A 42 2.89 -11.80 6.19
N ALA A 43 2.32 -12.99 6.37
CA ALA A 43 1.83 -13.79 5.26
C ALA A 43 0.69 -13.04 4.56
N VAL A 44 0.75 -13.01 3.22
CA VAL A 44 -0.34 -12.47 2.40
C VAL A 44 -1.53 -13.42 2.49
N VAL A 45 -2.71 -12.85 2.76
CA VAL A 45 -3.97 -13.58 2.80
C VAL A 45 -4.74 -13.26 1.53
N VAL A 46 -5.15 -14.30 0.80
CA VAL A 46 -6.01 -14.13 -0.37
C VAL A 46 -7.29 -13.43 0.05
N ASN A 47 -7.61 -12.33 -0.61
CA ASN A 47 -8.75 -11.50 -0.27
C ASN A 47 -9.58 -11.18 -1.54
N PRO A 48 -10.89 -11.48 -1.55
CA PRO A 48 -11.73 -11.27 -2.71
C PRO A 48 -12.14 -9.80 -2.93
N ASP A 49 -11.99 -8.95 -1.91
CA ASP A 49 -12.39 -7.54 -1.99
C ASP A 49 -11.29 -6.69 -2.64
N VAL A 50 -10.04 -6.88 -2.20
CA VAL A 50 -8.85 -6.17 -2.71
C VAL A 50 -7.61 -7.06 -2.57
N GLN A 51 -6.89 -7.26 -3.67
CA GLN A 51 -5.61 -7.96 -3.67
C GLN A 51 -4.46 -7.07 -3.16
N TYR A 52 -3.42 -7.70 -2.58
CA TYR A 52 -2.19 -7.04 -2.17
C TYR A 52 -1.03 -8.05 -2.24
N GLN A 53 0.19 -7.58 -2.48
CA GLN A 53 1.36 -8.44 -2.67
C GLN A 53 2.28 -8.50 -1.44
N PHE A 54 2.16 -7.55 -0.52
CA PHE A 54 2.99 -7.52 0.68
C PHE A 54 2.26 -6.89 1.86
N ALA A 55 2.54 -7.40 3.07
CA ALA A 55 1.97 -6.86 4.30
C ALA A 55 3.00 -6.86 5.42
N ILE A 56 2.91 -5.86 6.29
CA ILE A 56 3.73 -5.70 7.48
C ILE A 56 2.87 -5.32 8.67
N THR A 57 3.25 -5.73 9.88
CA THR A 57 2.61 -5.31 11.13
C THR A 57 3.57 -4.53 12.00
N SER A 58 3.05 -3.55 12.72
CA SER A 58 3.82 -2.83 13.74
C SER A 58 4.03 -3.72 14.97
N SER A 59 5.21 -3.63 15.60
CA SER A 59 5.51 -4.28 16.87
C SER A 59 5.11 -3.47 18.11
N VAL A 60 4.75 -2.19 17.93
CA VAL A 60 4.50 -1.24 19.02
C VAL A 60 3.05 -0.76 19.09
N ALA A 61 2.29 -0.90 18.01
CA ALA A 61 0.90 -0.49 17.94
C ALA A 61 0.07 -1.49 17.14
N LYS A 62 -1.25 -1.49 17.36
CA LYS A 62 -2.18 -2.28 16.56
C LYS A 62 -2.38 -1.61 15.19
N ALA A 63 -1.49 -1.93 14.26
CA ALA A 63 -1.55 -1.47 12.88
C ALA A 63 -0.94 -2.49 11.91
N GLU A 64 -1.56 -2.62 10.75
CA GLU A 64 -1.05 -3.39 9.61
C GLU A 64 -0.95 -2.45 8.40
N ILE A 65 0.14 -2.59 7.63
CA ILE A 65 0.31 -1.87 6.38
C ILE A 65 0.38 -2.89 5.26
N ARG A 66 -0.48 -2.73 4.25
CA ARG A 66 -0.52 -3.58 3.06
C ARG A 66 -0.13 -2.78 1.82
N TYR A 67 0.60 -3.42 0.93
CA TYR A 67 1.07 -2.82 -0.31
C TYR A 67 0.50 -3.60 -1.48
N ALA A 68 -0.18 -2.88 -2.36
CA ALA A 68 -0.68 -3.41 -3.61
C ALA A 68 -0.07 -2.65 -4.79
N ILE A 69 0.37 -3.40 -5.81
CA ILE A 69 0.89 -2.86 -7.06
C ILE A 69 -0.01 -3.39 -8.18
N PHE A 70 -0.49 -2.48 -9.02
CA PHE A 70 -1.40 -2.73 -10.13
C PHE A 70 -0.82 -2.16 -11.43
N PRO A 71 -1.26 -2.68 -12.60
CA PRO A 71 -1.02 -2.00 -13.86
C PRO A 71 -1.47 -0.55 -13.81
N SER A 72 -0.76 0.32 -14.52
CA SER A 72 -1.06 1.75 -14.56
C SER A 72 -2.50 2.01 -15.02
N SER A 73 -3.20 2.91 -14.33
CA SER A 73 -4.45 3.52 -14.83
C SER A 73 -4.22 4.47 -16.02
N ASN A 74 -2.96 4.66 -16.45
CA ASN A 74 -2.47 5.54 -17.53
C ASN A 74 -2.70 7.06 -17.32
N ASN A 75 -3.61 7.48 -16.45
CA ASN A 75 -3.72 8.85 -16.00
C ASN A 75 -4.31 8.98 -14.59
N ALA A 76 -4.12 10.16 -13.99
CA ALA A 76 -4.56 10.47 -12.64
C ALA A 76 -6.09 10.39 -12.45
N GLN A 77 -6.91 10.69 -13.46
CA GLN A 77 -8.37 10.64 -13.33
C GLN A 77 -8.87 9.20 -13.19
N PHE A 78 -8.30 8.27 -13.97
CA PHE A 78 -8.61 6.84 -13.81
C PHE A 78 -8.04 6.29 -12.51
N ALA A 79 -6.86 6.74 -12.09
CA ALA A 79 -6.30 6.37 -10.80
C ALA A 79 -7.20 6.79 -9.62
N GLU A 80 -7.81 7.98 -9.69
CA GLU A 80 -8.80 8.44 -8.70
C GLU A 80 -10.04 7.51 -8.66
N MET A 81 -10.60 7.19 -9.84
CA MET A 81 -11.73 6.27 -9.96
C MET A 81 -11.39 4.86 -9.49
N PHE A 82 -10.16 4.43 -9.70
CA PHE A 82 -9.67 3.14 -9.22
C PHE A 82 -9.58 3.13 -7.69
N LEU A 83 -9.03 4.19 -7.07
CA LEU A 83 -9.06 4.34 -5.62
C LEU A 83 -10.49 4.38 -5.08
N GLN A 84 -11.44 5.00 -5.78
CA GLN A 84 -12.87 4.97 -5.42
C GLN A 84 -13.44 3.56 -5.43
N THR A 85 -13.08 2.74 -6.41
CA THR A 85 -13.52 1.34 -6.50
C THR A 85 -12.97 0.52 -5.33
N ILE A 86 -11.66 0.63 -5.07
CA ILE A 86 -11.01 0.00 -3.90
C ILE A 86 -11.71 0.41 -2.61
N CYS A 87 -11.97 1.70 -2.46
CA CYS A 87 -12.66 2.30 -1.33
C CYS A 87 -14.05 1.70 -1.10
N LEU A 88 -14.85 1.55 -2.16
CA LEU A 88 -16.17 0.93 -2.10
C LEU A 88 -16.09 -0.54 -1.68
N ASN A 89 -15.10 -1.29 -2.21
CA ASN A 89 -14.91 -2.69 -1.85
C ASN A 89 -14.58 -2.85 -0.36
N VAL A 90 -13.66 -2.02 0.17
CA VAL A 90 -13.23 -2.17 1.56
C VAL A 90 -14.26 -1.67 2.59
N SER A 91 -15.14 -0.75 2.19
CA SER A 91 -16.12 -0.08 3.05
C SER A 91 -17.52 -0.72 3.03
N GLY A 92 -17.71 -1.80 2.27
CA GLY A 92 -19.03 -2.41 2.08
C GLY A 92 -19.98 -1.54 1.24
N GLY A 93 -19.45 -0.79 0.28
CA GLY A 93 -20.20 0.03 -0.67
C GLY A 93 -20.48 1.47 -0.20
N LYS A 94 -19.85 1.93 0.89
CA LYS A 94 -20.01 3.30 1.40
C LYS A 94 -19.11 4.26 0.66
N THR A 95 -19.63 5.45 0.38
CA THR A 95 -18.88 6.53 -0.27
C THR A 95 -17.68 6.94 0.57
N CYS A 96 -16.52 7.03 -0.06
CA CYS A 96 -15.28 7.45 0.57
C CYS A 96 -14.90 8.88 0.16
N ASN A 97 -14.16 9.57 1.02
CA ASN A 97 -13.65 10.92 0.74
C ASN A 97 -12.25 10.81 0.16
N ILE A 98 -12.15 10.88 -1.16
CA ILE A 98 -10.87 10.91 -1.88
C ILE A 98 -10.38 12.34 -2.01
N ARG A 99 -9.08 12.53 -1.76
CA ARG A 99 -8.42 13.83 -1.89
C ARG A 99 -7.10 13.66 -2.64
N PRO A 100 -6.78 14.55 -3.60
CA PRO A 100 -5.48 14.53 -4.24
C PRO A 100 -4.40 14.98 -3.25
N PHE A 101 -3.21 14.39 -3.36
CA PHE A 101 -2.02 14.94 -2.73
C PHE A 101 -1.53 16.19 -3.47
N PRO A 102 -0.78 17.09 -2.79
CA PRO A 102 -0.12 18.20 -3.46
C PRO A 102 0.85 17.70 -4.54
N GLN A 103 0.67 18.13 -5.79
CA GLN A 103 1.46 17.63 -6.93
C GLN A 103 2.99 17.77 -6.75
N PRO A 104 3.54 18.87 -6.18
CA PRO A 104 4.98 18.95 -5.94
C PRO A 104 5.51 17.91 -4.95
N ALA A 105 4.72 17.58 -3.92
CA ALA A 105 5.07 16.59 -2.91
C ALA A 105 5.08 15.18 -3.53
N VAL A 106 4.05 14.82 -4.29
CA VAL A 106 3.97 13.51 -4.97
C VAL A 106 5.21 13.24 -5.83
N ARG A 107 5.64 14.23 -6.61
CA ARG A 107 6.83 14.09 -7.46
C ARG A 107 8.12 13.95 -6.64
N THR A 108 8.27 14.78 -5.61
CA THR A 108 9.51 14.87 -4.84
C THR A 108 9.70 13.71 -3.87
N GLU A 109 8.61 13.30 -3.20
CA GLU A 109 8.64 12.33 -2.11
C GLU A 109 8.40 10.89 -2.60
N PHE A 110 7.58 10.73 -3.64
CA PHE A 110 7.18 9.42 -4.16
C PHE A 110 7.67 9.11 -5.59
N GLY A 111 8.27 10.06 -6.30
CA GLY A 111 8.71 9.86 -7.69
C GLY A 111 7.55 9.58 -8.67
N ALA A 112 6.33 9.96 -8.30
CA ALA A 112 5.08 9.68 -8.99
C ALA A 112 4.56 10.90 -9.76
N ASP A 113 3.67 10.67 -10.73
CA ASP A 113 3.02 11.72 -11.54
C ASP A 113 1.75 12.28 -10.90
N GLY A 114 1.08 11.46 -10.08
CA GLY A 114 -0.13 11.81 -9.35
C GLY A 114 -0.33 10.93 -8.11
N GLY A 115 -1.23 11.34 -7.23
CA GLY A 115 -1.52 10.57 -6.04
C GLY A 115 -2.72 11.10 -5.27
N PHE A 116 -3.36 10.18 -4.54
CA PHE A 116 -4.60 10.41 -3.83
C PHE A 116 -4.57 9.70 -2.49
N THR A 117 -5.32 10.23 -1.53
CA THR A 117 -5.56 9.60 -0.23
C THR A 117 -7.05 9.50 0.03
N SER A 118 -7.43 8.46 0.76
CA SER A 118 -8.79 8.25 1.25
C SER A 118 -8.76 7.72 2.67
N MET A 119 -9.75 8.12 3.46
CA MET A 119 -10.01 7.57 4.78
C MET A 119 -11.38 6.90 4.77
N THR A 120 -11.45 5.64 5.22
CA THR A 120 -12.70 4.89 5.23
C THR A 120 -12.81 3.95 6.43
N ALA A 121 -14.05 3.66 6.84
CA ALA A 121 -14.33 2.59 7.77
C ALA A 121 -14.21 1.23 7.05
N LEU A 122 -13.72 0.22 7.76
CA LEU A 122 -13.56 -1.13 7.24
C LEU A 122 -14.77 -2.00 7.58
N GLU A 123 -15.46 -2.49 6.56
CA GLU A 123 -16.63 -3.38 6.71
C GLU A 123 -16.51 -4.67 5.88
N SER A 124 -15.37 -4.87 5.23
CA SER A 124 -15.06 -5.99 4.35
C SER A 124 -14.16 -7.03 5.02
N HIS A 125 -13.97 -8.18 4.36
CA HIS A 125 -13.01 -9.20 4.82
C HIS A 125 -11.57 -8.68 4.74
N PHE A 126 -11.30 -7.74 3.84
CA PHE A 126 -9.99 -7.09 3.74
C PHE A 126 -9.60 -6.48 5.08
N GLY A 127 -10.48 -5.70 5.69
CA GLY A 127 -10.18 -5.00 6.94
C GLY A 127 -10.34 -5.81 8.22
N LYS A 128 -10.60 -7.12 8.15
CA LYS A 128 -11.03 -7.90 9.33
C LYS A 128 -10.06 -7.73 10.50
N GLY A 129 -10.59 -7.25 11.64
CA GLY A 129 -9.81 -7.00 12.86
C GLY A 129 -9.37 -5.55 13.05
N TYR A 130 -9.62 -4.68 12.07
CA TYR A 130 -9.34 -3.24 12.12
C TYR A 130 -10.62 -2.42 11.86
N LYS A 131 -10.68 -1.20 12.41
CA LYS A 131 -11.85 -0.29 12.25
C LYS A 131 -11.75 0.62 11.04
N TYR A 132 -10.54 1.09 10.73
CA TYR A 132 -10.32 2.12 9.71
C TYR A 132 -9.21 1.74 8.76
N CYS A 133 -9.31 2.28 7.55
CA CYS A 133 -8.27 2.20 6.53
C CYS A 133 -7.98 3.59 5.98
N MET A 134 -6.71 3.98 5.99
CA MET A 134 -6.21 5.00 5.09
C MET A 134 -5.64 4.32 3.85
N ALA A 135 -6.15 4.64 2.67
CA ALA A 135 -5.62 4.14 1.41
C ALA A 135 -4.94 5.30 0.65
N ASN A 136 -3.65 5.15 0.40
CA ASN A 136 -2.86 6.10 -0.38
C ASN A 136 -2.51 5.47 -1.72
N LEU A 137 -3.00 6.05 -2.81
CA LEU A 137 -2.63 5.67 -4.15
C LEU A 137 -1.59 6.65 -4.69
N ILE A 138 -0.46 6.15 -5.19
CA ILE A 138 0.47 6.90 -6.04
C ILE A 138 0.48 6.29 -7.45
N HIS A 139 0.57 7.14 -8.45
CA HIS A 139 0.41 6.78 -9.85
C HIS A 139 1.59 7.29 -10.67
N LYS A 140 2.14 6.43 -11.53
CA LYS A 140 3.14 6.80 -12.53
C LYS A 140 2.64 6.36 -13.91
N ASN A 141 2.58 7.32 -14.84
CA ASN A 141 2.02 7.11 -16.18
C ASN A 141 2.76 5.97 -16.87
N ASP A 142 2.01 5.06 -17.50
CA ASP A 142 2.54 3.90 -18.24
C ASP A 142 3.41 2.92 -17.43
N VAL A 143 3.50 3.09 -16.10
CA VAL A 143 4.30 2.23 -15.21
C VAL A 143 3.36 1.42 -14.30
N ALA A 144 2.81 2.03 -13.25
CA ALA A 144 2.00 1.33 -12.27
C ALA A 144 1.13 2.27 -11.42
N ASP A 145 0.10 1.69 -10.81
CA ASP A 145 -0.60 2.26 -9.67
C ASP A 145 -0.18 1.49 -8.42
N VAL A 146 0.21 2.22 -7.37
CA VAL A 146 0.62 1.63 -6.11
C VAL A 146 -0.31 2.12 -5.01
N VAL A 147 -0.88 1.20 -4.24
CA VAL A 147 -1.76 1.51 -3.11
C VAL A 147 -1.15 1.01 -1.81
N THR A 148 -0.94 1.93 -0.88
CA THR A 148 -0.53 1.64 0.49
C THR A 148 -1.75 1.77 1.40
N PHE A 149 -2.12 0.68 2.05
CA PHE A 149 -3.24 0.61 2.99
C PHE A 149 -2.69 0.62 4.41
N PHE A 150 -3.11 1.59 5.23
CA PHE A 150 -2.85 1.61 6.67
C PHE A 150 -4.12 1.19 7.39
N LEU A 151 -4.11 0.02 8.02
CA LEU A 151 -5.22 -0.54 8.77
C LEU A 151 -4.97 -0.32 10.26
N PHE A 152 -5.94 0.29 10.95
CA PHE A 152 -5.77 0.71 12.35
C PHE A 152 -7.12 0.87 13.06
N ASP A 153 -7.07 0.96 14.40
CA ASP A 153 -8.27 1.17 15.24
C ASP A 153 -8.35 2.57 15.86
N ASP A 154 -7.19 3.21 16.09
CA ASP A 154 -7.05 4.49 16.79
C ASP A 154 -6.36 5.51 15.86
N MET A 155 -6.97 6.68 15.72
CA MET A 155 -6.44 7.78 14.91
C MET A 155 -5.07 8.27 15.40
N LYS A 156 -4.77 8.14 16.70
CA LYS A 156 -3.44 8.47 17.24
C LYS A 156 -2.36 7.54 16.69
N VAL A 157 -2.69 6.25 16.51
CA VAL A 157 -1.78 5.28 15.90
C VAL A 157 -1.49 5.70 14.46
N LEU A 158 -2.53 6.02 13.67
CA LEU A 158 -2.33 6.54 12.32
C LEU A 158 -1.42 7.77 12.31
N GLN A 159 -1.70 8.77 13.15
CA GLN A 159 -0.89 9.99 13.23
C GLN A 159 0.59 9.69 13.50
N SER A 160 0.88 8.75 14.41
CA SER A 160 2.26 8.33 14.69
C SER A 160 2.90 7.60 13.51
N LEU A 161 2.13 6.83 12.72
CA LEU A 161 2.64 6.14 11.54
C LEU A 161 2.99 7.11 10.41
N ILE A 162 2.09 8.05 10.10
CA ILE A 162 2.28 8.97 8.97
C ILE A 162 3.29 10.08 9.27
N ALA A 163 3.60 10.34 10.55
CA ALA A 163 4.67 11.26 10.94
C ALA A 163 6.08 10.65 10.80
N GLN A 164 6.18 9.33 10.57
CA GLN A 164 7.44 8.65 10.34
C GLN A 164 7.71 8.56 8.84
N GLU A 165 8.70 9.32 8.37
CA GLU A 165 9.11 9.38 6.97
C GLU A 165 9.41 7.99 6.38
N ASP A 166 10.11 7.14 7.14
CA ASP A 166 10.49 5.80 6.70
C ASP A 166 9.32 4.81 6.65
N VAL A 167 8.19 5.15 7.29
CA VAL A 167 6.94 4.38 7.23
C VAL A 167 6.05 4.90 6.10
N PHE A 168 5.81 6.21 6.05
CA PHE A 168 4.90 6.81 5.08
C PHE A 168 5.45 6.75 3.65
N HIS A 169 6.77 6.89 3.49
CA HIS A 169 7.48 6.83 2.21
C HIS A 169 8.20 5.50 1.98
N ALA A 170 7.82 4.44 2.70
CA ALA A 170 8.45 3.13 2.63
C ALA A 170 8.48 2.55 1.20
N LEU A 171 7.43 2.81 0.41
CA LEU A 171 7.28 2.40 -0.98
C LEU A 171 7.11 3.62 -1.88
N ARG A 172 7.97 3.76 -2.89
CA ARG A 172 7.97 4.86 -3.87
C ARG A 172 8.58 4.46 -5.20
N PHE A 173 8.32 5.23 -6.24
CA PHE A 173 9.05 5.10 -7.51
C PHE A 173 10.47 5.66 -7.38
N LYS A 174 11.39 5.09 -8.17
CA LYS A 174 12.74 5.62 -8.38
C LYS A 174 12.75 6.75 -9.40
#